data_AF-A0AA40EBC3-F1
#
_entry.id   AF-A0AA40EBC3-F1
#
_cell.length_a   1.000
_cell.length_b   1.000
_cell.length_c   1.000
_cell.angle_alpha   90.00
_cell.angle_beta   90.00
_cell.angle_gamma   90.00
#
_symmetry.space_group_name_H-M   'P 1'
#
loop_
_entity.id
_entity.type
_entity.pdbx_description
1 polymer ?
#
loop_
_entity_poly.entity_id
_entity_poly.type
_entity_poly.pdbx_seq_one_letter_code
_entity_poly.pdbx_strand_id
1 'polypeptide(L)'
;MAQDAKGNVKAPELLDLTIDNITPNTVRINSQSSDARLTYLMARLVTHLHDFARETRLSTDEWMTALSFLIGCGQISNDEFILLSDVLGLSLLVDSINHPKPPLGTEGSVLGPFHTHDAPVLPNGSSMTADPLGEPMLAVCTVKDTEGRPVAGVKVDIWETDSSGHYDVQHAGRNEPSERCVMVSDEQGRFWFQGLKPVSYPIPHDGPVGKLLQLLSRHCWRPAHVHFMFGKTGWDNLITALYLRGDPYETSDAVFGVKKSLIIDLEKVDSDTAKEYGVKEDIWLLKHDFVLTTEEQTEKLRDQLAVEALEKLGLRMKLVDHLPVPDLD
;
A
#
# COMPACT_ATOMS: atom_id res chain seq x y z
N MET A 1 23.93 -23.06 -11.93
CA MET A 1 24.82 -24.21 -11.65
C MET A 1 23.94 -25.45 -11.52
N ALA A 2 24.21 -26.46 -12.33
CA ALA A 2 23.41 -27.69 -12.41
C ALA A 2 23.48 -28.48 -11.11
N GLN A 3 22.33 -28.98 -10.64
CA GLN A 3 22.25 -29.88 -9.48
C GLN A 3 22.79 -31.26 -9.85
N ASP A 4 23.72 -31.73 -9.01
CA ASP A 4 24.31 -33.04 -9.08
C ASP A 4 23.28 -34.09 -8.63
N ALA A 5 22.84 -34.94 -9.56
CA ALA A 5 21.71 -35.86 -9.40
C ALA A 5 21.98 -37.06 -8.46
N LYS A 6 23.05 -37.02 -7.65
CA LYS A 6 23.37 -37.99 -6.58
C LYS A 6 24.12 -37.33 -5.40
N GLY A 7 23.82 -36.08 -5.08
CA GLY A 7 24.43 -35.38 -3.95
C GLY A 7 23.89 -35.86 -2.60
N ASN A 8 24.78 -36.31 -1.72
CA ASN A 8 24.46 -36.66 -0.33
C ASN A 8 23.92 -35.40 0.38
N VAL A 9 22.60 -35.24 0.45
CA VAL A 9 21.98 -34.08 1.09
C VAL A 9 22.26 -34.18 2.59
N LYS A 10 23.18 -33.34 3.08
CA LYS A 10 23.53 -33.28 4.51
C LYS A 10 22.43 -32.53 5.26
N ALA A 11 21.27 -33.18 5.42
CA ALA A 11 20.13 -32.65 6.14
C ALA A 11 20.28 -32.90 7.65
N PRO A 12 19.75 -32.00 8.51
CA PRO A 12 19.66 -32.25 9.93
C PRO A 12 18.77 -33.47 10.22
N GLU A 13 19.15 -34.27 11.21
CA GLU A 13 18.31 -35.33 11.73
C GLU A 13 17.05 -34.76 12.38
N LEU A 14 15.88 -35.26 11.97
CA LEU A 14 14.59 -34.90 12.53
C LEU A 14 14.27 -35.79 13.73
N LEU A 15 13.59 -35.23 14.73
CA LEU A 15 13.02 -36.01 15.82
C LEU A 15 11.83 -36.82 15.30
N ASP A 16 11.46 -37.90 16.01
CA ASP A 16 10.23 -38.65 15.73
C ASP A 16 9.01 -37.71 15.71
N LEU A 17 8.14 -37.80 14.70
CA LEU A 17 7.12 -36.78 14.46
C LEU A 17 5.91 -36.95 15.38
N THR A 18 5.67 -35.95 16.21
CA THR A 18 4.47 -35.79 17.02
C THR A 18 3.80 -34.46 16.69
N ILE A 19 2.54 -34.30 17.13
CA ILE A 19 1.82 -33.04 17.02
C ILE A 19 2.61 -31.88 17.68
N ASP A 20 3.33 -32.18 18.76
CA ASP A 20 4.06 -31.17 19.53
C ASP A 20 5.41 -30.78 18.92
N ASN A 21 6.04 -31.66 18.13
CA ASN A 21 7.39 -31.43 17.59
C ASN A 21 7.47 -31.26 16.06
N ILE A 22 6.34 -31.30 15.35
CA ILE A 22 6.32 -31.04 13.91
C ILE A 22 6.86 -29.63 13.58
N THR A 23 6.51 -28.62 14.38
CA THR A 23 6.97 -27.24 14.19
C THR A 23 8.50 -27.10 14.30
N PRO A 24 9.16 -27.50 15.40
CA PRO A 24 10.62 -27.42 15.49
C PRO A 24 11.33 -28.27 14.43
N ASN A 25 10.77 -29.43 14.03
CA ASN A 25 11.31 -30.22 12.92
C ASN A 25 11.24 -29.47 11.57
N THR A 26 10.11 -28.85 11.24
CA THR A 26 9.94 -28.05 10.02
C THR A 26 10.82 -26.81 10.02
N VAL A 27 10.94 -26.12 11.16
CA VAL A 27 11.86 -24.98 11.29
C VAL A 27 13.30 -25.44 11.05
N ARG A 28 13.71 -26.56 11.67
CA ARG A 28 15.07 -27.10 11.53
C ARG A 28 15.42 -27.44 10.09
N ILE A 29 14.52 -28.09 9.35
CA ILE A 29 14.78 -28.44 7.95
C ILE A 29 14.81 -27.21 7.02
N ASN A 30 14.00 -26.19 7.30
CA ASN A 30 13.95 -24.96 6.49
C ASN A 30 15.05 -23.94 6.84
N SER A 31 15.81 -24.16 7.91
CA SER A 31 16.87 -23.25 8.40
C SER A 31 18.27 -23.63 7.93
N GLN A 32 18.38 -24.35 6.80
CA GLN A 32 19.68 -24.79 6.26
C GLN A 32 20.36 -23.73 5.38
N SER A 33 19.67 -22.63 5.06
CA SER A 33 20.22 -21.55 4.24
C SER A 33 21.28 -20.75 5.00
N SER A 34 22.34 -20.33 4.31
CA SER A 34 23.31 -19.37 4.85
C SER A 34 22.77 -17.94 4.93
N ASP A 35 21.63 -17.67 4.31
CA ASP A 35 20.92 -16.40 4.44
C ASP A 35 20.17 -16.36 5.79
N ALA A 36 20.70 -15.56 6.71
CA ALA A 36 20.14 -15.41 8.05
C ALA A 36 18.74 -14.77 8.04
N ARG A 37 18.46 -13.87 7.09
CA ARG A 37 17.17 -13.19 6.96
C ARG A 37 16.12 -14.16 6.44
N LEU A 38 16.42 -14.90 5.38
CA LEU A 38 15.52 -15.92 4.85
C LEU A 38 15.21 -16.99 5.90
N THR A 39 16.23 -17.48 6.58
CA THR A 39 16.09 -18.47 7.66
C THR A 39 15.16 -17.96 8.77
N TYR A 40 15.35 -16.70 9.20
CA TYR A 40 14.48 -16.08 10.19
C TYR A 40 13.02 -15.96 9.71
N LEU A 41 12.81 -15.47 8.50
CA LEU A 41 11.47 -15.32 7.92
C LEU A 41 10.74 -16.67 7.83
N MET A 42 11.41 -17.71 7.33
CA MET A 42 10.84 -19.04 7.21
C MET A 42 10.54 -19.66 8.58
N ALA A 43 11.43 -19.49 9.56
CA ALA A 43 11.19 -19.96 10.92
C ALA A 43 9.92 -19.31 11.50
N ARG A 44 9.80 -17.98 11.42
CA ARG A 44 8.62 -17.26 11.94
C ARG A 44 7.35 -17.63 11.18
N LEU A 45 7.38 -17.71 9.85
CA LEU A 45 6.22 -18.08 9.04
C LEU A 45 5.69 -19.47 9.42
N VAL A 46 6.57 -20.48 9.49
CA VAL A 46 6.20 -21.84 9.89
C VAL A 46 5.61 -21.85 11.29
N THR A 47 6.24 -21.16 12.24
CA THR A 47 5.71 -21.04 13.61
C THR A 47 4.30 -20.45 13.59
N HIS A 48 4.09 -19.26 13.04
CA HIS A 48 2.78 -18.62 13.05
C HIS A 48 1.70 -19.43 12.31
N LEU A 49 2.05 -20.09 11.20
CA LEU A 49 1.12 -20.96 10.47
C LEU A 49 0.70 -22.19 11.29
N HIS A 50 1.66 -22.86 11.94
CA HIS A 50 1.38 -24.02 12.78
C HIS A 50 0.66 -23.63 14.07
N ASP A 51 0.98 -22.48 14.67
CA ASP A 51 0.29 -21.92 15.83
C ASP A 51 -1.17 -21.63 15.50
N PHE A 52 -1.45 -20.99 14.35
CA PHE A 52 -2.82 -20.78 13.87
C PHE A 52 -3.60 -22.09 13.75
N ALA A 53 -3.01 -23.12 13.14
CA ALA A 53 -3.66 -24.43 13.01
C ALA A 53 -3.93 -25.09 14.37
N ARG A 54 -2.99 -24.99 15.32
CA ARG A 54 -3.14 -25.53 16.69
C ARG A 54 -4.19 -24.80 17.50
N GLU A 55 -4.17 -23.47 17.47
CA GLU A 55 -5.09 -22.60 18.21
C GLU A 55 -6.53 -22.82 17.76
N THR A 56 -6.74 -22.90 16.44
CA THR A 56 -8.08 -23.07 15.84
C THR A 56 -8.55 -24.52 15.79
N ARG A 57 -7.65 -25.49 16.03
CA ARG A 57 -7.92 -26.92 15.82
C ARG A 57 -8.39 -27.20 14.39
N LEU A 58 -7.73 -26.57 13.42
CA LEU A 58 -8.08 -26.58 12.00
C LEU A 58 -8.38 -28.02 11.51
N SER A 59 -9.60 -28.24 11.05
CA SER A 59 -10.02 -29.53 10.51
C SER A 59 -9.48 -29.75 9.09
N THR A 60 -9.47 -31.00 8.64
CA THR A 60 -9.08 -31.35 7.26
C THR A 60 -9.96 -30.64 6.23
N ASP A 61 -11.26 -30.52 6.49
CA ASP A 61 -12.20 -29.90 5.55
C ASP A 61 -12.00 -28.38 5.46
N GLU A 62 -11.76 -27.70 6.59
CA GLU A 62 -11.41 -26.28 6.61
C GLU A 62 -10.07 -26.03 5.92
N TRP A 63 -9.07 -26.89 6.17
CA TRP A 63 -7.76 -26.81 5.50
C TRP A 63 -7.88 -26.98 3.99
N MET A 64 -8.62 -27.99 3.51
CA MET A 64 -8.87 -28.19 2.07
C MET A 64 -9.65 -27.03 1.45
N THR A 65 -10.57 -26.42 2.20
CA THR A 65 -11.30 -25.22 1.76
C THR A 65 -10.35 -24.04 1.60
N ALA A 66 -9.46 -23.79 2.57
CA ALA A 66 -8.44 -22.74 2.48
C ALA A 66 -7.47 -22.97 1.31
N LEU A 67 -7.03 -24.20 1.07
CA LEU A 67 -6.20 -24.53 -0.10
C LEU A 67 -6.93 -24.26 -1.42
N SER A 68 -8.19 -24.66 -1.51
CA SER A 68 -9.02 -24.40 -2.70
C SER A 68 -9.20 -22.91 -2.95
N PHE A 69 -9.36 -22.12 -1.88
CA PHE A 69 -9.42 -20.66 -1.95
C PHE A 69 -8.11 -20.06 -2.50
N LEU A 70 -6.95 -20.47 -1.98
CA LEU A 70 -5.64 -19.99 -2.44
C LEU A 70 -5.36 -20.41 -3.89
N ILE A 71 -5.73 -21.64 -4.27
CA ILE A 71 -5.66 -22.11 -5.66
C ILE A 71 -6.54 -21.24 -6.56
N GLY A 72 -7.77 -20.93 -6.13
CA GLY A 72 -8.67 -20.04 -6.85
C GLY A 72 -8.07 -18.65 -7.06
N CYS A 73 -7.41 -18.08 -6.05
CA CYS A 73 -6.74 -16.79 -6.17
C CYS A 73 -5.64 -16.83 -7.23
N GLY A 74 -4.85 -17.91 -7.25
CA GLY A 74 -3.78 -18.10 -8.24
C GLY A 74 -4.28 -18.31 -9.67
N GLN A 75 -5.43 -18.95 -9.86
CA GLN A 75 -5.98 -19.26 -11.19
C GLN A 75 -6.48 -18.03 -11.96
N ILE A 76 -6.91 -16.99 -11.25
CA ILE A 76 -7.41 -15.75 -11.87
C ILE A 76 -6.38 -14.61 -11.83
N SER A 77 -5.17 -14.89 -11.34
CA SER A 77 -4.26 -13.82 -10.93
C SER A 77 -3.54 -13.17 -12.10
N ASN A 78 -3.76 -11.85 -12.26
CA ASN A 78 -2.65 -10.90 -12.39
C ASN A 78 -2.41 -10.17 -11.04
N ASP A 79 -3.43 -9.91 -10.21
CA ASP A 79 -3.30 -9.15 -8.95
C ASP A 79 -4.14 -9.65 -7.74
N GLU A 80 -4.87 -10.78 -7.85
CA GLU A 80 -5.80 -11.24 -6.77
C GLU A 80 -5.10 -11.53 -5.43
N PHE A 81 -3.82 -11.92 -5.44
CA PHE A 81 -3.04 -12.09 -4.20
C PHE A 81 -2.68 -10.76 -3.54
N ILE A 82 -2.49 -9.69 -4.32
CA ILE A 82 -2.33 -8.33 -3.79
C ILE A 82 -3.64 -7.91 -3.14
N LEU A 83 -4.78 -8.15 -3.81
CA LEU A 83 -6.09 -7.85 -3.24
C LEU A 83 -6.35 -8.65 -1.95
N LEU A 84 -5.94 -9.92 -1.88
CA LEU A 84 -6.02 -10.72 -0.66
C LEU A 84 -5.17 -10.09 0.47
N SER A 85 -3.96 -9.63 0.16
CA SER A 85 -3.10 -8.91 1.10
C SER A 85 -3.76 -7.62 1.60
N ASP A 86 -4.40 -6.87 0.70
CA ASP A 86 -5.09 -5.62 0.99
C ASP A 86 -6.28 -5.84 1.95
N VAL A 87 -7.17 -6.78 1.65
CA VAL A 87 -8.37 -7.03 2.46
C VAL A 87 -8.07 -7.72 3.80
N LEU A 88 -6.85 -8.26 3.97
CA LEU A 88 -6.34 -8.75 5.25
C LEU A 88 -5.53 -7.69 6.00
N GLY A 89 -5.36 -6.49 5.44
CA GLY A 89 -4.61 -5.38 6.02
C GLY A 89 -3.08 -5.55 6.00
N LEU A 90 -2.58 -6.59 5.33
CA LEU A 90 -1.15 -6.90 5.29
C LEU A 90 -0.38 -5.85 4.47
N SER A 91 -0.92 -5.41 3.33
CA SER A 91 -0.26 -4.43 2.47
C SER A 91 0.01 -3.12 3.21
N LEU A 92 -0.98 -2.59 3.93
CA LEU A 92 -0.84 -1.37 4.72
C LEU A 92 0.09 -1.56 5.92
N LEU A 93 0.06 -2.73 6.56
CA LEU A 93 0.98 -3.05 7.65
C LEU A 93 2.43 -3.06 7.17
N VAL A 94 2.70 -3.70 6.03
CA VAL A 94 4.04 -3.74 5.41
C VAL A 94 4.50 -2.33 5.03
N ASP A 95 3.65 -1.52 4.41
CA ASP A 95 3.96 -0.11 4.12
C ASP A 95 4.32 0.66 5.39
N SER A 96 3.50 0.56 6.43
CA SER A 96 3.71 1.28 7.70
C SER A 96 4.98 0.86 8.44
N ILE A 97 5.40 -0.41 8.30
CA ILE A 97 6.67 -0.90 8.86
C ILE A 97 7.87 -0.35 8.07
N ASN A 98 7.77 -0.27 6.74
CA ASN A 98 8.91 0.09 5.89
C ASN A 98 9.07 1.60 5.68
N HIS A 99 7.98 2.35 5.76
CA HIS A 99 7.93 3.80 5.56
C HIS A 99 7.31 4.52 6.76
N PRO A 100 7.82 4.31 8.00
CA PRO A 100 7.31 5.01 9.15
C PRO A 100 7.54 6.51 9.01
N LYS A 101 6.58 7.31 9.51
CA LYS A 101 6.64 8.77 9.41
C LYS A 101 6.85 9.39 10.79
N PRO A 102 7.68 10.44 10.91
CA PRO A 102 7.74 11.26 12.11
C PRO A 102 6.39 11.99 12.30
N PRO A 103 6.10 12.55 13.49
CA PRO A 103 4.79 13.13 13.82
C PRO A 103 4.20 14.19 12.87
N LEU A 104 5.01 14.79 11.99
CA LEU A 104 4.58 15.78 10.99
C LEU A 104 4.70 15.29 9.53
N GLY A 105 5.26 14.09 9.30
CA GLY A 105 5.36 13.53 7.95
C GLY A 105 4.00 13.04 7.47
N THR A 106 3.70 13.25 6.18
CA THR A 106 2.46 12.71 5.61
C THR A 106 2.50 11.19 5.61
N GLU A 107 1.45 10.58 6.17
CA GLU A 107 1.33 9.13 6.28
C GLU A 107 1.17 8.45 4.92
N GLY A 108 1.76 7.26 4.79
CA GLY A 108 1.55 6.40 3.65
C GLY A 108 0.17 5.74 3.66
N SER A 109 -0.31 5.35 2.48
CA SER A 109 -1.49 4.50 2.28
C SER A 109 -1.20 3.46 1.19
N VAL A 110 -2.12 2.53 0.96
CA VAL A 110 -1.96 1.46 -0.04
C VAL A 110 -1.82 2.03 -1.45
N LEU A 111 -0.85 1.52 -2.22
CA LEU A 111 -0.68 1.85 -3.64
C LEU A 111 -1.94 1.45 -4.45
N GLY A 112 -2.51 0.30 -4.11
CA GLY A 112 -3.54 -0.34 -4.92
C GLY A 112 -2.99 -0.86 -6.26
N PRO A 113 -3.82 -1.57 -7.04
CA PRO A 113 -3.37 -2.26 -8.25
C PRO A 113 -3.42 -1.39 -9.52
N PHE A 114 -3.81 -0.11 -9.42
CA PHE A 114 -4.19 0.70 -10.60
C PHE A 114 -3.18 1.80 -10.99
N HIS A 115 -2.03 1.88 -10.31
CA HIS A 115 -0.92 2.74 -10.76
C HIS A 115 -0.31 2.20 -12.05
N THR A 116 0.09 3.10 -12.96
CA THR A 116 0.76 2.74 -14.21
C THR A 116 1.90 3.70 -14.52
N HIS A 117 2.86 3.23 -15.31
CA HIS A 117 4.05 4.00 -15.69
C HIS A 117 3.87 4.83 -16.97
N ASP A 118 2.70 4.75 -17.61
CA ASP A 118 2.39 5.43 -18.87
C ASP A 118 1.64 6.75 -18.68
N ALA A 119 1.41 7.19 -17.44
CA ALA A 119 0.78 8.48 -17.14
C ALA A 119 1.56 9.65 -17.79
N PRO A 120 0.89 10.59 -18.47
CA PRO A 120 1.56 11.69 -19.14
C PRO A 120 2.13 12.69 -18.14
N VAL A 121 3.29 13.25 -18.44
CA VAL A 121 3.83 14.39 -17.69
C VAL A 121 3.12 15.66 -18.15
N LEU A 122 2.43 16.33 -17.23
CA LEU A 122 1.67 17.56 -17.51
C LEU A 122 2.25 18.75 -16.76
N PRO A 123 2.22 19.96 -17.33
CA PRO A 123 2.58 21.17 -16.60
C PRO A 123 1.50 21.50 -15.55
N ASN A 124 1.92 22.16 -14.47
CA ASN A 124 1.01 22.65 -13.43
C ASN A 124 -0.17 23.45 -14.04
N GLY A 125 -1.38 23.21 -13.50
CA GLY A 125 -2.65 23.81 -13.95
C GLY A 125 -3.35 23.06 -15.07
N SER A 126 -2.70 22.04 -15.63
CA SER A 126 -3.32 21.19 -16.65
C SER A 126 -4.48 20.40 -16.07
N SER A 127 -5.44 20.06 -16.94
CA SER A 127 -6.46 19.08 -16.60
C SER A 127 -5.93 17.67 -16.88
N MET A 128 -6.14 16.76 -15.94
CA MET A 128 -5.84 15.34 -16.10
C MET A 128 -7.09 14.50 -16.43
N THR A 129 -8.24 15.16 -16.61
CA THR A 129 -9.54 14.54 -16.84
C THR A 129 -10.10 14.94 -18.20
N ALA A 130 -10.80 14.00 -18.83
CA ALA A 130 -11.62 14.26 -20.02
C ALA A 130 -13.08 13.81 -19.82
N ASP A 131 -13.45 13.34 -18.62
CA ASP A 131 -14.77 12.82 -18.31
C ASP A 131 -15.79 13.97 -18.14
N PRO A 132 -16.77 14.12 -19.06
CA PRO A 132 -17.74 15.21 -18.98
C PRO A 132 -18.82 14.99 -17.92
N LEU A 133 -18.92 13.79 -17.33
CA LEU A 133 -19.93 13.44 -16.34
C LEU A 133 -19.44 13.64 -14.90
N GLY A 134 -18.13 13.79 -14.70
CA GLY A 134 -17.54 14.04 -13.40
C GLY A 134 -17.79 15.46 -12.88
N GLU A 135 -17.87 15.60 -11.56
CA GLU A 135 -17.91 16.93 -10.93
C GLU A 135 -16.48 17.53 -10.95
N PRO A 136 -16.26 18.70 -11.57
CA PRO A 136 -14.91 19.27 -11.70
C PRO A 136 -14.33 19.68 -10.35
N MET A 137 -13.03 19.46 -10.19
CA MET A 137 -12.25 19.82 -9.01
C MET A 137 -10.93 20.48 -9.41
N LEU A 138 -10.56 21.57 -8.74
CA LEU A 138 -9.21 22.11 -8.69
C LEU A 138 -8.50 21.55 -7.46
N ALA A 139 -7.35 20.91 -7.65
CA ALA A 139 -6.46 20.53 -6.55
C ALA A 139 -5.25 21.47 -6.51
N VAL A 140 -5.04 22.12 -5.38
CA VAL A 140 -3.89 23.00 -5.11
C VAL A 140 -3.10 22.44 -3.94
N CYS A 141 -1.94 21.88 -4.23
CA CYS A 141 -1.14 21.16 -3.26
C CYS A 141 0.25 21.75 -3.11
N THR A 142 0.87 21.52 -1.96
CA THR A 142 2.29 21.84 -1.75
C THR A 142 3.06 20.64 -1.21
N VAL A 143 4.36 20.63 -1.45
CA VAL A 143 5.31 19.67 -0.91
C VAL A 143 6.34 20.41 -0.07
N LYS A 144 6.44 20.02 1.19
CA LYS A 144 7.32 20.61 2.20
C LYS A 144 8.13 19.51 2.88
N ASP A 145 9.19 19.91 3.56
CA ASP A 145 9.94 19.03 4.46
C ASP A 145 9.43 19.14 5.89
N THR A 146 10.02 18.35 6.80
CA THR A 146 9.64 18.34 8.23
C THR A 146 9.91 19.65 8.98
N GLU A 147 10.65 20.59 8.36
CA GLU A 147 10.90 21.94 8.89
C GLU A 147 9.98 22.99 8.23
N GLY A 148 9.07 22.57 7.35
CA GLY A 148 8.13 23.43 6.64
C GLY A 148 8.73 24.15 5.42
N ARG A 149 9.96 23.81 5.01
CA ARG A 149 10.60 24.40 3.83
C ARG A 149 10.03 23.77 2.56
N PRO A 150 9.80 24.54 1.49
CA PRO A 150 9.29 24.00 0.24
C PRO A 150 10.30 23.03 -0.42
N VAL A 151 9.79 21.96 -1.02
CA VAL A 151 10.61 20.97 -1.73
C VAL A 151 10.28 21.02 -3.22
N ALA A 152 11.12 21.69 -3.99
CA ALA A 152 11.00 21.82 -5.45
C ALA A 152 11.45 20.57 -6.20
N GLY A 153 10.96 20.35 -7.42
CA GLY A 153 11.44 19.28 -8.30
C GLY A 153 11.05 17.87 -7.85
N VAL A 154 9.99 17.72 -7.06
CA VAL A 154 9.43 16.41 -6.68
C VAL A 154 8.52 15.93 -7.81
N LYS A 155 8.75 14.72 -8.31
CA LYS A 155 7.84 14.06 -9.24
C LYS A 155 6.61 13.59 -8.46
N VAL A 156 5.41 13.96 -8.90
CA VAL A 156 4.15 13.59 -8.27
C VAL A 156 3.30 12.85 -9.29
N ASP A 157 3.19 11.54 -9.14
CA ASP A 157 2.25 10.70 -9.89
C ASP A 157 0.88 10.80 -9.21
N ILE A 158 -0.16 11.10 -9.98
CA ILE A 158 -1.52 11.34 -9.50
C ILE A 158 -2.45 10.46 -10.32
N TRP A 159 -3.38 9.76 -9.65
CA TRP A 159 -4.40 8.98 -10.32
C TRP A 159 -5.68 8.88 -9.49
N GLU A 160 -6.82 8.81 -10.18
CA GLU A 160 -8.15 8.66 -9.58
C GLU A 160 -9.07 7.85 -10.49
N THR A 161 -10.25 7.51 -9.99
CA THR A 161 -11.32 6.92 -10.82
C THR A 161 -12.02 7.99 -11.64
N ASP A 162 -12.61 7.60 -12.75
CA ASP A 162 -13.61 8.41 -13.45
C ASP A 162 -14.91 8.57 -12.62
N SER A 163 -15.89 9.29 -13.16
CA SER A 163 -17.19 9.54 -12.52
C SER A 163 -18.02 8.28 -12.27
N SER A 164 -17.69 7.16 -12.92
CA SER A 164 -18.34 5.86 -12.75
C SER A 164 -17.68 5.00 -11.66
N GLY A 165 -16.58 5.47 -11.07
CA GLY A 165 -15.82 4.72 -10.08
C GLY A 165 -14.87 3.68 -10.67
N HIS A 166 -14.44 3.85 -11.92
CA HIS A 166 -13.46 2.97 -12.56
C HIS A 166 -12.18 3.72 -12.89
N TYR A 167 -11.03 3.07 -12.70
CA TYR A 167 -9.77 3.52 -13.29
C TYR A 167 -9.75 3.20 -14.78
N ASP A 168 -9.07 4.03 -15.56
CA ASP A 168 -8.89 3.84 -17.00
C ASP A 168 -8.42 2.41 -17.39
N VAL A 169 -7.51 1.81 -16.60
CA VAL A 169 -7.00 0.44 -16.79
C VAL A 169 -8.04 -0.66 -16.65
N GLN A 170 -9.18 -0.37 -16.05
CA GLN A 170 -10.30 -1.31 -15.93
C GLN A 170 -11.21 -1.29 -17.16
N HIS A 171 -11.11 -0.27 -18.01
CA HIS A 171 -11.90 -0.19 -19.24
C HIS A 171 -11.30 -1.06 -20.34
N ALA A 172 -12.08 -2.02 -20.84
CA ALA A 172 -11.67 -2.93 -21.90
C ALA A 172 -11.19 -2.25 -23.20
N GLY A 173 -11.62 -1.01 -23.44
CA GLY A 173 -11.28 -0.18 -24.60
C GLY A 173 -10.27 0.93 -24.31
N ARG A 174 -9.48 0.84 -23.23
CA ARG A 174 -8.46 1.84 -22.90
C ARG A 174 -7.50 2.04 -24.08
N ASN A 175 -7.52 3.24 -24.66
CA ASN A 175 -6.64 3.64 -25.77
C ASN A 175 -5.48 4.51 -25.29
N GLU A 176 -5.75 5.37 -24.31
CA GLU A 176 -4.78 6.30 -23.73
C GLU A 176 -5.00 6.41 -22.21
N PRO A 177 -4.00 6.86 -21.45
CA PRO A 177 -4.16 7.19 -20.04
C PRO A 177 -5.23 8.27 -19.83
N SER A 178 -6.12 8.06 -18.86
CA SER A 178 -7.10 9.05 -18.40
C SER A 178 -7.16 9.09 -16.89
N GLU A 179 -7.58 10.22 -16.32
CA GLU A 179 -7.68 10.44 -14.86
C GLU A 179 -6.37 10.19 -14.12
N ARG A 180 -5.24 10.40 -14.82
CA ARG A 180 -3.89 10.24 -14.29
C ARG A 180 -2.91 11.19 -14.95
N CYS A 181 -1.95 11.67 -14.18
CA CYS A 181 -0.84 12.45 -14.71
C CYS A 181 0.39 12.36 -13.80
N VAL A 182 1.51 12.88 -14.30
CA VAL A 182 2.70 13.18 -13.53
C VAL A 182 2.92 14.68 -13.56
N MET A 183 3.14 15.28 -12.39
CA MET A 183 3.52 16.69 -12.26
C MET A 183 4.86 16.82 -11.54
N VAL A 184 5.43 18.03 -11.55
CA VAL A 184 6.66 18.37 -10.85
C VAL A 184 6.41 19.59 -9.97
N SER A 185 6.77 19.51 -8.69
CA SER A 185 6.63 20.64 -7.76
C SER A 185 7.51 21.83 -8.17
N ASP A 186 6.97 23.05 -8.08
CA ASP A 186 7.67 24.29 -8.41
C ASP A 186 8.69 24.71 -7.33
N GLU A 187 9.35 25.85 -7.50
CA GLU A 187 10.33 26.39 -6.54
C GLU A 187 9.76 26.65 -5.14
N GLN A 188 8.45 26.83 -5.02
CA GLN A 188 7.72 26.99 -3.76
C GLN A 188 7.10 25.65 -3.29
N GLY A 189 7.47 24.54 -3.92
CA GLY A 189 6.96 23.20 -3.63
C GLY A 189 5.52 22.97 -4.12
N ARG A 190 4.94 23.88 -4.90
CA ARG A 190 3.54 23.79 -5.33
C ARG A 190 3.38 22.90 -6.54
N PHE A 191 2.26 22.19 -6.58
CA PHE A 191 1.73 21.56 -7.78
C PHE A 191 0.21 21.65 -7.76
N TRP A 192 -0.41 21.80 -8.92
CA TRP A 192 -1.87 21.93 -9.00
C TRP A 192 -2.40 21.41 -10.33
N PHE A 193 -3.62 20.90 -10.30
CA PHE A 193 -4.26 20.26 -11.45
C PHE A 193 -5.78 20.38 -11.40
N GLN A 194 -6.41 20.23 -12.56
CA GLN A 194 -7.86 20.05 -12.66
C GLN A 194 -8.16 18.56 -12.82
N GLY A 195 -8.89 17.99 -11.86
CA GLY A 195 -9.35 16.61 -11.86
C GLY A 195 -10.86 16.55 -11.58
N LEU A 196 -11.29 15.41 -11.07
CA LEU A 196 -12.67 15.19 -10.65
C LEU A 196 -12.77 15.17 -9.13
N LYS A 197 -13.93 15.52 -8.60
CA LYS A 197 -14.25 15.13 -7.22
C LYS A 197 -14.32 13.61 -7.20
N PRO A 198 -13.52 12.92 -6.37
CA PRO A 198 -13.50 11.47 -6.37
C PRO A 198 -14.82 10.89 -5.89
N VAL A 199 -15.11 9.66 -6.33
CA VAL A 199 -16.30 8.91 -5.94
C VAL A 199 -15.89 7.60 -5.28
N SER A 200 -16.72 7.09 -4.37
CA SER A 200 -16.54 5.76 -3.79
C SER A 200 -16.71 4.69 -4.86
N TYR A 201 -15.93 3.62 -4.79
CA TYR A 201 -16.02 2.51 -5.74
C TYR A 201 -15.77 1.17 -5.04
N PRO A 202 -16.32 0.06 -5.57
CA PRO A 202 -16.01 -1.26 -5.05
C PRO A 202 -14.68 -1.78 -5.61
N ILE A 203 -13.89 -2.46 -4.77
CA ILE A 203 -12.80 -3.30 -5.26
C ILE A 203 -13.35 -4.46 -6.11
N PRO A 204 -12.55 -5.07 -7.01
CA PRO A 204 -12.96 -6.30 -7.69
C PRO A 204 -13.50 -7.34 -6.71
N HIS A 205 -14.70 -7.87 -6.98
CA HIS A 205 -15.44 -8.69 -6.01
C HIS A 205 -16.15 -9.89 -6.64
N ASP A 206 -15.81 -10.23 -7.88
CA ASP A 206 -16.26 -11.43 -8.60
C ASP A 206 -15.31 -12.63 -8.40
N GLY A 207 -14.08 -12.37 -7.92
CA GLY A 207 -13.09 -13.37 -7.56
C GLY A 207 -13.26 -14.02 -6.18
N PRO A 208 -12.33 -14.93 -5.79
CA PRO A 208 -12.29 -15.54 -4.46
C PRO A 208 -12.30 -14.50 -3.35
N VAL A 209 -11.54 -13.40 -3.45
CA VAL A 209 -11.51 -12.37 -2.40
C VAL A 209 -12.91 -11.76 -2.19
N GLY A 210 -13.63 -11.46 -3.27
CA GLY A 210 -15.02 -11.00 -3.19
C GLY A 210 -15.94 -11.99 -2.45
N LYS A 211 -15.80 -13.30 -2.74
CA LYS A 211 -16.54 -14.36 -2.04
C LYS A 211 -16.17 -14.44 -0.56
N LEU A 212 -14.90 -14.27 -0.21
CA LEU A 212 -14.45 -14.23 1.18
C LEU A 212 -15.09 -13.04 1.92
N LEU A 213 -15.11 -11.85 1.32
CA LEU A 213 -15.76 -10.68 1.92
C LEU A 213 -17.26 -10.93 2.17
N GLN A 214 -17.96 -11.56 1.22
CA GLN A 214 -19.36 -11.94 1.39
C GLN A 214 -19.56 -12.91 2.57
N LEU A 215 -18.70 -13.94 2.70
CA LEU A 215 -18.75 -14.88 3.82
C LEU A 215 -18.49 -14.19 5.17
N LEU A 216 -17.62 -13.18 5.17
CA LEU A 216 -17.33 -12.34 6.35
C LEU A 216 -18.38 -11.24 6.60
N SER A 217 -19.43 -11.15 5.79
CA SER A 217 -20.41 -10.05 5.84
C SER A 217 -19.78 -8.65 5.72
N ARG A 218 -18.68 -8.55 4.96
CA ARG A 218 -17.97 -7.30 4.66
C ARG A 218 -18.41 -6.76 3.29
N HIS A 219 -18.51 -5.44 3.16
CA HIS A 219 -18.68 -4.80 1.87
C HIS A 219 -17.34 -4.69 1.12
N CYS A 220 -17.39 -4.45 -0.20
CA CYS A 220 -16.22 -4.27 -1.07
C CYS A 220 -15.90 -2.80 -1.38
N TRP A 221 -16.64 -1.85 -0.82
CA TRP A 221 -16.45 -0.43 -1.13
C TRP A 221 -15.21 0.20 -0.48
N ARG A 222 -14.55 1.05 -1.25
CA ARG A 222 -13.57 2.02 -0.80
C ARG A 222 -14.20 3.42 -0.80
N PRO A 223 -13.89 4.27 0.19
CA PRO A 223 -14.35 5.66 0.20
C PRO A 223 -13.76 6.45 -0.97
N ALA A 224 -14.38 7.55 -1.39
CA ALA A 224 -13.84 8.45 -2.40
C ALA A 224 -12.43 8.95 -2.04
N HIS A 225 -11.46 8.79 -2.96
CA HIS A 225 -10.09 9.26 -2.78
C HIS A 225 -9.36 9.59 -4.08
N VAL A 226 -8.30 10.40 -3.95
CA VAL A 226 -7.29 10.63 -4.99
C VAL A 226 -5.96 10.06 -4.51
N HIS A 227 -5.26 9.35 -5.37
CA HIS A 227 -3.95 8.80 -5.06
C HIS A 227 -2.81 9.74 -5.45
N PHE A 228 -1.71 9.62 -4.69
CA PHE A 228 -0.47 10.34 -4.92
C PHE A 228 0.72 9.41 -4.70
N MET A 229 1.72 9.51 -5.57
CA MET A 229 3.04 8.92 -5.33
C MET A 229 4.12 9.97 -5.60
N PHE A 230 4.96 10.22 -4.60
CA PHE A 230 5.99 11.24 -4.61
C PHE A 230 7.37 10.60 -4.74
N GLY A 231 8.11 10.99 -5.78
CA GLY A 231 9.46 10.51 -6.03
C GLY A 231 10.45 11.66 -6.19
N LYS A 232 11.54 11.63 -5.41
CA LYS A 232 12.69 12.51 -5.57
C LYS A 232 13.93 11.86 -4.96
N THR A 233 15.06 11.89 -5.67
CA THR A 233 16.32 11.31 -5.16
C THR A 233 16.71 11.88 -3.79
N GLY A 234 17.01 10.99 -2.83
CA GLY A 234 17.34 11.35 -1.44
C GLY A 234 16.11 11.59 -0.55
N TRP A 235 14.90 11.43 -1.08
CA TRP A 235 13.64 11.53 -0.36
C TRP A 235 12.94 10.19 -0.35
N ASP A 236 12.32 9.86 0.78
CA ASP A 236 11.54 8.64 0.91
C ASP A 236 10.37 8.65 -0.07
N ASN A 237 10.22 7.55 -0.81
CA ASN A 237 9.15 7.42 -1.81
C ASN A 237 7.80 7.32 -1.08
N LEU A 238 7.02 8.39 -1.09
CA LEU A 238 5.72 8.42 -0.40
C LEU A 238 4.63 7.97 -1.36
N ILE A 239 3.94 6.88 -1.02
CA ILE A 239 2.68 6.48 -1.64
C ILE A 239 1.57 6.80 -0.65
N THR A 240 0.57 7.57 -1.07
CA THR A 240 -0.54 7.98 -0.19
C THR A 240 -1.82 8.23 -0.98
N ALA A 241 -2.90 8.52 -0.26
CA ALA A 241 -4.17 8.90 -0.84
C ALA A 241 -4.87 9.90 0.09
N LEU A 242 -5.66 10.81 -0.47
CA LEU A 242 -6.52 11.72 0.29
C LEU A 242 -7.97 11.27 0.17
N TYR A 243 -8.63 11.10 1.31
CA TYR A 243 -9.98 10.57 1.43
C TYR A 243 -10.98 11.67 1.76
N LEU A 244 -12.18 11.63 1.20
CA LEU A 244 -13.20 12.64 1.48
C LEU A 244 -13.87 12.43 2.83
N ARG A 245 -13.94 13.50 3.63
CA ARG A 245 -14.71 13.53 4.88
C ARG A 245 -16.20 13.33 4.59
N GLY A 246 -16.83 12.49 5.40
CA GLY A 246 -18.26 12.20 5.34
C GLY A 246 -18.65 11.19 4.26
N ASP A 247 -17.67 10.59 3.57
CA ASP A 247 -17.93 9.48 2.67
C ASP A 247 -18.56 8.29 3.45
N PRO A 248 -19.59 7.62 2.91
CA PRO A 248 -20.25 6.51 3.59
C PRO A 248 -19.32 5.37 4.02
N TYR A 249 -18.16 5.23 3.37
CA TYR A 249 -17.17 4.17 3.60
C TYR A 249 -15.89 4.69 4.28
N GLU A 250 -15.85 5.95 4.72
CA GLU A 250 -14.68 6.57 5.38
C GLU A 250 -14.16 5.72 6.55
N THR A 251 -15.07 5.17 7.35
CA THR A 251 -14.73 4.40 8.57
C THR A 251 -14.70 2.88 8.35
N SER A 252 -14.89 2.42 7.11
CA SER A 252 -15.06 1.00 6.80
C SER A 252 -14.39 0.56 5.49
N ASP A 253 -13.39 1.31 4.99
CA ASP A 253 -12.65 0.98 3.76
C ASP A 253 -12.28 -0.51 3.68
N ALA A 254 -12.65 -1.15 2.57
CA ALA A 254 -12.46 -2.59 2.36
C ALA A 254 -10.98 -3.04 2.45
N VAL A 255 -10.04 -2.12 2.23
CA VAL A 255 -8.59 -2.38 2.27
C VAL A 255 -7.86 -1.64 3.40
N PHE A 256 -8.62 -1.06 4.33
CA PHE A 256 -8.10 -0.37 5.52
C PHE A 256 -7.19 0.84 5.24
N GLY A 257 -7.23 1.45 4.06
CA GLY A 257 -6.29 2.50 3.65
C GLY A 257 -6.48 3.86 4.33
N VAL A 258 -7.64 4.09 4.97
CA VAL A 258 -7.97 5.39 5.57
C VAL A 258 -7.20 5.61 6.87
N LYS A 259 -6.51 6.74 6.95
CA LYS A 259 -5.92 7.28 8.18
C LYS A 259 -6.51 8.65 8.46
N LYS A 260 -6.69 8.99 9.74
CA LYS A 260 -7.33 10.26 10.14
C LYS A 260 -6.64 11.50 9.56
N SER A 261 -5.31 11.48 9.44
CA SER A 261 -4.50 12.55 8.87
C SER A 261 -4.71 12.75 7.36
N LEU A 262 -5.22 11.73 6.67
CA LEU A 262 -5.44 11.70 5.23
C LEU A 262 -6.89 12.02 4.84
N ILE A 263 -7.77 12.28 5.81
CA ILE A 263 -9.16 12.68 5.57
C ILE A 263 -9.23 14.19 5.40
N ILE A 264 -9.72 14.63 4.24
CA ILE A 264 -9.81 16.02 3.83
C ILE A 264 -11.26 16.49 3.65
N ASP A 265 -11.44 17.80 3.73
CA ASP A 265 -12.67 18.48 3.35
C ASP A 265 -12.47 19.14 1.97
N LEU A 266 -13.51 19.15 1.14
CA LEU A 266 -13.50 19.93 -0.10
C LEU A 266 -14.18 21.28 0.12
N GLU A 267 -13.55 22.32 -0.42
CA GLU A 267 -14.10 23.67 -0.48
C GLU A 267 -14.74 23.92 -1.85
N LYS A 268 -15.31 25.12 -2.03
CA LYS A 268 -15.69 25.63 -3.35
C LYS A 268 -14.70 26.71 -3.77
N VAL A 269 -14.35 26.72 -5.06
CA VAL A 269 -13.50 27.76 -5.65
C VAL A 269 -14.22 29.11 -5.60
N ASP A 270 -13.61 30.08 -4.92
CA ASP A 270 -14.05 31.48 -4.89
C ASP A 270 -13.52 32.29 -6.09
N SER A 271 -13.93 33.55 -6.21
CA SER A 271 -13.57 34.42 -7.34
C SER A 271 -12.07 34.71 -7.44
N ASP A 272 -11.39 34.87 -6.30
CA ASP A 272 -9.95 35.14 -6.28
C ASP A 272 -9.16 33.91 -6.71
N THR A 273 -9.52 32.73 -6.20
CA THR A 273 -8.92 31.44 -6.59
C THR A 273 -9.21 31.12 -8.06
N ALA A 274 -10.45 31.33 -8.53
CA ALA A 274 -10.81 31.13 -9.92
C ALA A 274 -9.95 31.98 -10.87
N LYS A 275 -9.72 33.25 -10.50
CA LYS A 275 -8.88 34.17 -11.25
C LYS A 275 -7.40 33.80 -11.19
N GLU A 276 -6.90 33.39 -10.03
CA GLU A 276 -5.49 32.98 -9.84
C GLU A 276 -5.14 31.75 -10.68
N TYR A 277 -6.00 30.72 -10.63
CA TYR A 277 -5.74 29.42 -11.28
C TYR A 277 -6.36 29.27 -12.67
N GLY A 278 -7.13 30.27 -13.12
CA GLY A 278 -7.77 30.26 -14.45
C GLY A 278 -8.86 29.19 -14.60
N VAL A 279 -9.61 28.92 -13.52
CA VAL A 279 -10.69 27.93 -13.48
C VAL A 279 -12.05 28.62 -13.25
N LYS A 280 -13.14 27.84 -13.29
CA LYS A 280 -14.49 28.36 -12.98
C LYS A 280 -14.68 28.48 -11.47
N GLU A 281 -15.46 29.47 -11.04
CA GLU A 281 -16.01 29.54 -9.68
C GLU A 281 -16.96 28.35 -9.42
N ASP A 282 -17.22 28.06 -8.14
CA ASP A 282 -18.17 27.03 -7.65
C ASP A 282 -17.84 25.57 -8.03
N ILE A 283 -16.69 25.30 -8.65
CA ILE A 283 -16.13 23.94 -8.74
C ILE A 283 -15.53 23.52 -7.39
N TRP A 284 -15.28 22.22 -7.21
CA TRP A 284 -14.67 21.73 -5.98
C TRP A 284 -13.21 22.17 -5.85
N LEU A 285 -12.75 22.38 -4.62
CA LEU A 285 -11.39 22.80 -4.30
C LEU A 285 -10.80 21.87 -3.25
N LEU A 286 -9.72 21.18 -3.63
CA LEU A 286 -8.87 20.40 -2.73
C LEU A 286 -7.62 21.22 -2.44
N LYS A 287 -7.35 21.48 -1.15
CA LYS A 287 -6.08 22.07 -0.69
C LYS A 287 -5.38 21.10 0.24
N HIS A 288 -4.11 20.80 -0.02
CA HIS A 288 -3.34 19.92 0.85
C HIS A 288 -1.85 20.22 0.88
N ASP A 289 -1.26 20.14 2.07
CA ASP A 289 0.18 20.27 2.28
C ASP A 289 0.77 18.89 2.58
N PHE A 290 1.55 18.35 1.64
CA PHE A 290 2.31 17.12 1.82
C PHE A 290 3.64 17.42 2.49
N VAL A 291 4.00 16.61 3.49
CA VAL A 291 5.27 16.70 4.21
C VAL A 291 6.07 15.43 3.92
N LEU A 292 7.16 15.58 3.17
CA LEU A 292 8.08 14.49 2.86
C LEU A 292 9.22 14.40 3.87
N THR A 293 9.73 13.19 4.00
CA THR A 293 10.94 12.87 4.76
C THR A 293 12.06 12.46 3.81
N THR A 294 13.30 12.67 4.24
CA THR A 294 14.46 12.12 3.54
C THR A 294 14.52 10.59 3.73
N GLU A 295 15.19 9.90 2.80
CA GLU A 295 15.43 8.45 2.93
C GLU A 295 16.14 8.15 4.27
N GLU A 296 17.16 8.93 4.61
CA GLU A 296 17.93 8.78 5.86
C GLU A 296 17.04 8.90 7.12
N GLN A 297 16.13 9.88 7.15
CA GLN A 297 15.20 10.06 8.28
C GLN A 297 14.26 8.86 8.42
N THR A 298 13.70 8.38 7.30
CA THR A 298 12.79 7.23 7.30
C THR A 298 13.54 5.96 7.72
N GLU A 299 14.72 5.69 7.16
CA GLU A 299 15.52 4.51 7.48
C GLU A 299 15.92 4.46 8.95
N LYS A 300 16.40 5.59 9.49
CA LYS A 300 16.76 5.69 10.90
C LYS A 300 15.56 5.43 11.82
N LEU A 301 14.39 5.97 11.47
CA LEU A 301 13.17 5.74 12.24
C LEU A 301 12.70 4.28 12.13
N ARG A 302 12.77 3.69 10.94
CA ARG A 302 12.46 2.27 10.70
C ARG A 302 13.35 1.37 11.55
N ASP A 303 14.65 1.59 11.55
CA ASP A 303 15.61 0.80 12.33
C ASP A 303 15.33 0.88 13.83
N GLN A 304 15.10 2.09 14.34
CA GLN A 304 14.73 2.30 15.73
C GLN A 304 13.46 1.53 16.11
N LEU A 305 12.39 1.72 15.33
CA LEU A 305 11.09 1.07 15.59
C LEU A 305 11.17 -0.46 15.45
N ALA A 306 11.98 -0.97 14.52
CA ALA A 306 12.20 -2.40 14.35
C ALA A 306 12.86 -3.00 15.60
N VAL A 307 13.92 -2.37 16.13
CA VAL A 307 14.59 -2.82 17.36
C VAL A 307 13.61 -2.79 18.54
N GLU A 308 12.92 -1.66 18.76
CA GLU A 308 11.94 -1.52 19.84
C GLU A 308 10.81 -2.56 19.76
N ALA A 309 10.31 -2.84 18.56
CA ALA A 309 9.26 -3.83 18.35
C ALA A 309 9.74 -5.26 18.66
N LEU A 310 10.97 -5.61 18.27
CA LEU A 310 11.53 -6.94 18.50
C LEU A 310 11.91 -7.16 19.97
N GLU A 311 12.42 -6.13 20.64
CA GLU A 311 12.67 -6.15 22.09
C GLU A 311 11.37 -6.39 22.88
N LYS A 312 10.26 -5.76 22.51
CA LYS A 312 8.94 -5.98 23.12
C LYS A 312 8.45 -7.42 22.94
N LEU A 313 8.87 -8.10 21.88
CA LEU A 313 8.59 -9.51 21.63
C LEU A 313 9.57 -10.45 22.35
N GLY A 314 10.55 -9.91 23.09
CA GLY A 314 11.61 -10.69 23.74
C GLY A 314 12.60 -11.33 22.76
N LEU A 315 12.67 -10.82 21.54
CA LEU A 315 13.56 -11.33 20.49
C LEU A 315 14.87 -10.55 20.49
N ARG A 316 15.99 -11.24 20.72
CA ARG A 316 17.33 -10.65 20.58
C ARG A 316 17.74 -10.67 19.11
N MET A 317 17.78 -9.51 18.49
CA MET A 317 17.97 -9.35 17.05
C MET A 317 19.03 -8.28 16.79
N LYS A 318 19.77 -8.43 15.69
CA LYS A 318 20.60 -7.37 15.12
C LYS A 318 20.07 -6.98 13.75
N LEU A 319 20.37 -5.76 13.32
CA LEU A 319 20.04 -5.31 11.97
C LEU A 319 21.23 -5.57 11.04
N VAL A 320 20.96 -6.19 9.89
CA VAL A 320 21.89 -6.33 8.77
C VAL A 320 21.19 -5.74 7.56
N ASP A 321 21.78 -4.70 6.97
CA ASP A 321 21.16 -3.92 5.87
C ASP A 321 19.71 -3.51 6.19
N HIS A 322 19.51 -2.93 7.38
CA HIS A 322 18.20 -2.51 7.93
C HIS A 322 17.17 -3.63 8.18
N LEU A 323 17.55 -4.89 8.00
CA LEU A 323 16.68 -6.04 8.20
C LEU A 323 17.03 -6.80 9.48
N PRO A 324 16.04 -7.14 10.32
CA PRO A 324 16.31 -7.85 11.55
C PRO A 324 16.64 -9.32 11.29
N VAL A 325 17.72 -9.77 11.91
CA VAL A 325 18.19 -11.16 11.95
C VAL A 325 18.50 -11.58 13.39
N PRO A 326 18.30 -12.87 13.75
CA PRO A 326 18.64 -13.36 15.09
C PRO A 326 20.08 -13.07 15.46
N ASP A 327 20.27 -12.56 16.68
CA ASP A 327 21.59 -12.39 17.27
C ASP A 327 21.99 -13.70 17.97
N LEU A 328 22.74 -14.55 17.25
CA LEU A 328 23.12 -15.90 17.69
C LEU A 328 24.40 -15.92 18.56
N ASP A 329 24.90 -14.75 18.94
CA ASP A 329 26.16 -14.54 19.69
C ASP A 329 25.98 -14.46 21.21
#